data_AF-A0A6G1RHA9-F1
#
_entry.id   AF-A0A6G1RHA9-F1
#
_cell.length_a   1.000
_cell.length_b   1.000
_cell.length_c   1.000
_cell.angle_alpha   90.00
_cell.angle_beta   90.00
_cell.angle_gamma   90.00
#
_symmetry.space_group_name_H-M   'P 1'
#
loop_
_entity.id
_entity.type
_entity.pdbx_description
1 polymer ?
#
loop_
_entity_poly.entity_id
_entity_poly.type
_entity_poly.pdbx_seq_one_letter_code
_entity_poly.pdbx_strand_id
1 'polypeptide(L)'
;RAPSFRCTDAEKGKGLILHYYSEREGLQDIVIGIIKTVAQQIHGTEIDMKVIQQRNEECDHIQFLIEEKESKEEDYYEDLDRFEENGTQESRISPYTFCKAFPFHIIFDRD
;
A
#
# COMPACT_ATOMS: atom_id res chain seq x y z
N ARG A 1 20.08 -0.86 8.99
CA ARG A 1 18.82 -0.18 9.37
C ARG A 1 17.62 -1.08 9.11
N ALA A 2 16.46 -0.83 9.71
CA ALA A 2 15.24 -1.55 9.34
C ALA A 2 14.82 -1.16 7.91
N PRO A 3 14.28 -2.09 7.10
CA PRO A 3 13.70 -1.74 5.81
C PRO A 3 12.43 -0.92 5.97
N SER A 4 12.13 -0.09 4.97
CA SER A 4 10.87 0.64 4.87
C SER A 4 10.01 0.03 3.76
N PHE A 5 8.70 0.01 3.98
CA PHE A 5 7.73 -0.52 3.04
C PHE A 5 6.69 0.53 2.68
N ARG A 6 6.26 0.56 1.41
CA ARG A 6 5.07 1.28 0.95
C ARG A 6 4.25 0.35 0.08
N CYS A 7 2.95 0.61 -0.01
CA CYS A 7 2.03 -0.16 -0.83
C CYS A 7 1.26 0.80 -1.74
N THR A 8 1.12 0.44 -3.00
CA THR A 8 0.26 1.11 -3.98
C THR A 8 -0.57 0.08 -4.73
N ASP A 9 -1.66 0.52 -5.35
CA ASP A 9 -2.49 -0.37 -6.17
C ASP A 9 -1.80 -0.71 -7.48
N ALA A 10 -1.92 -1.97 -7.92
CA ALA A 10 -1.51 -2.35 -9.26
C ALA A 10 -2.50 -1.80 -10.30
N GLU A 11 -2.02 -1.59 -11.53
CA GLU A 11 -2.88 -1.21 -12.65
C GLU A 11 -4.03 -2.23 -12.80
N LYS A 12 -5.26 -1.73 -12.98
CA LYS A 12 -6.52 -2.51 -13.10
C LYS A 12 -7.05 -3.11 -11.79
N GLY A 13 -6.55 -2.69 -10.62
CA GLY A 13 -7.13 -3.05 -9.32
C GLY A 13 -7.00 -4.54 -8.96
N LYS A 14 -6.20 -5.30 -9.71
CA LYS A 14 -5.97 -6.74 -9.49
C LYS A 14 -4.58 -6.96 -8.89
N GLY A 15 -4.41 -6.53 -7.64
CA GLY A 15 -3.20 -6.76 -6.86
C GLY A 15 -2.57 -5.50 -6.30
N LEU A 16 -1.48 -5.69 -5.58
CA LEU A 16 -0.76 -4.65 -4.87
C LEU A 16 0.70 -4.59 -5.34
N ILE A 17 1.25 -3.38 -5.39
CA ILE A 17 2.68 -3.14 -5.59
C ILE A 17 3.29 -2.80 -4.23
N LEU A 18 4.12 -3.71 -3.72
CA LEU A 18 4.91 -3.50 -2.51
C LEU A 18 6.27 -2.91 -2.87
N HIS A 19 6.52 -1.69 -2.40
CA HIS A 19 7.80 -1.00 -2.53
C HIS A 19 8.68 -1.30 -1.31
N TYR A 20 9.85 -1.89 -1.53
CA TYR A 20 10.80 -2.31 -0.50
C TYR A 20 12.11 -1.53 -0.58
N TYR A 21 12.32 -0.66 0.41
CA TYR A 21 13.51 0.16 0.56
C TYR A 21 14.43 -0.46 1.61
N SER A 22 15.64 -0.84 1.20
CA SER A 22 16.63 -1.45 2.09
C SER A 22 18.04 -1.02 1.72
N GLU A 23 18.86 -0.76 2.74
CA GLU A 23 20.30 -0.56 2.59
C GLU A 23 21.05 -1.88 2.33
N ARG A 24 20.42 -3.02 2.66
CA ARG A 24 21.00 -4.36 2.49
C ARG A 24 20.50 -4.99 1.19
N GLU A 25 21.43 -5.40 0.35
CA GLU A 25 21.16 -6.12 -0.89
C GLU A 25 21.04 -7.63 -0.63
N GLY A 26 20.34 -8.33 -1.53
CA GLY A 26 20.21 -9.80 -1.49
C GLY A 26 19.19 -10.35 -0.47
N LEU A 27 18.38 -9.51 0.17
CA LEU A 27 17.35 -9.95 1.14
C LEU A 27 15.92 -9.96 0.57
N GLN A 28 15.75 -9.76 -0.73
CA GLN A 28 14.43 -9.68 -1.38
C GLN A 28 13.61 -10.96 -1.23
N ASP A 29 14.26 -12.13 -1.28
CA ASP A 29 13.57 -13.43 -1.19
C ASP A 29 13.05 -13.71 0.23
N ILE A 30 13.68 -13.11 1.24
CA ILE A 30 13.20 -13.16 2.63
C ILE A 30 11.86 -12.43 2.73
N VAL A 31 11.73 -11.27 2.09
CA VAL A 31 10.47 -10.52 2.05
C VAL A 31 9.38 -11.36 1.41
N ILE A 32 9.67 -12.03 0.28
CA ILE A 32 8.73 -12.93 -0.38
C ILE A 32 8.25 -14.03 0.58
N GLY A 33 9.18 -14.72 1.24
CA GLY A 33 8.85 -15.80 2.17
C GLY A 33 7.98 -15.34 3.35
N ILE A 34 8.35 -14.22 3.97
CA ILE A 34 7.60 -13.66 5.12
C ILE A 34 6.18 -13.27 4.70
N ILE A 35 6.04 -12.51 3.61
CA ILE A 35 4.73 -12.00 3.18
C ILE A 35 3.80 -13.14 2.76
N LYS A 36 4.30 -14.13 1.99
CA LYS A 36 3.52 -15.33 1.64
C LYS A 36 3.08 -16.12 2.88
N THR A 37 3.97 -16.28 3.86
CA THR A 37 3.67 -17.01 5.09
C THR A 37 2.62 -16.28 5.93
N VAL A 38 2.74 -14.96 6.09
CA VAL A 38 1.78 -14.13 6.83
C VAL A 38 0.42 -14.15 6.15
N ALA A 39 0.36 -13.98 4.82
CA ALA A 39 -0.89 -14.05 4.07
C ALA A 39 -1.61 -15.39 4.32
N GLN A 40 -0.88 -16.50 4.23
CA GLN A 40 -1.45 -17.82 4.43
C GLN A 40 -1.84 -18.10 5.90
N GLN A 41 -0.95 -17.81 6.85
CA GLN A 41 -1.14 -18.24 8.24
C GLN A 41 -2.01 -17.30 9.06
N ILE A 42 -2.00 -16.00 8.76
CA ILE A 42 -2.74 -14.99 9.50
C ILE A 42 -4.05 -14.64 8.79
N HIS A 43 -4.02 -14.52 7.46
CA HIS A 43 -5.19 -14.11 6.68
C HIS A 43 -5.91 -15.27 5.98
N GLY A 44 -5.32 -16.48 5.97
CA GLY A 44 -5.91 -17.64 5.29
C GLY A 44 -5.91 -17.51 3.77
N THR A 45 -5.11 -16.62 3.21
CA THR A 45 -5.09 -16.28 1.78
C THR A 45 -3.81 -16.79 1.12
N GLU A 46 -3.96 -17.52 0.02
CA GLU A 46 -2.83 -17.85 -0.84
C GLU A 46 -2.57 -16.73 -1.85
N ILE A 47 -1.35 -16.19 -1.81
CA ILE A 47 -0.88 -15.18 -2.75
C ILE A 47 0.24 -15.73 -3.64
N ASP A 48 0.31 -15.19 -4.85
CA ASP A 48 1.50 -15.17 -5.67
C ASP A 48 2.22 -13.84 -5.52
N MET A 49 3.55 -13.88 -5.52
CA MET A 49 4.37 -12.69 -5.31
C MET A 49 5.57 -12.73 -6.25
N LYS A 50 5.69 -11.71 -7.11
CA LYS A 50 6.71 -11.63 -8.16
C LYS A 50 7.50 -10.34 -8.02
N VAL A 51 8.81 -10.38 -8.23
CA VAL A 51 9.60 -9.15 -8.37
C VAL A 51 9.34 -8.57 -9.76
N ILE A 52 8.85 -7.33 -9.82
CA ILE A 52 8.55 -6.62 -11.08
C ILE A 52 9.56 -5.51 -11.40
N GLN A 53 10.23 -4.96 -10.38
CA GLN A 53 11.29 -3.97 -10.54
C GLN A 53 12.43 -4.27 -9.58
N GLN A 54 13.64 -4.33 -10.12
CA GLN A 54 14.87 -4.41 -9.34
C GLN A 54 15.40 -3.01 -9.07
N ARG A 55 16.23 -2.87 -8.03
CA ARG A 55 16.96 -1.62 -7.80
C ARG A 55 17.89 -1.34 -8.98
N ASN A 56 17.79 -0.15 -9.56
CA ASN A 56 18.63 0.32 -10.65
C ASN A 56 18.86 1.84 -10.54
N GLU A 57 19.40 2.47 -11.59
CA GLU A 57 19.70 3.92 -11.58
C GLU A 57 18.43 4.80 -11.54
N GLU A 58 17.31 4.30 -12.06
CA GLU A 58 16.02 5.02 -12.15
C GLU A 58 15.09 4.71 -10.98
N CYS A 59 15.29 3.59 -10.29
CA CYS A 59 14.47 3.10 -9.19
C CYS A 59 15.35 2.67 -8.02
N ASP A 60 15.28 3.40 -6.91
CA ASP A 60 16.11 3.20 -5.73
C ASP A 60 15.67 2.02 -4.83
N HIS A 61 14.61 1.31 -5.21
CA HIS A 61 13.98 0.25 -4.41
C HIS A 61 13.51 -0.92 -5.26
N ILE A 62 13.15 -2.02 -4.59
CA ILE A 62 12.58 -3.21 -5.24
C ILE A 62 11.06 -3.11 -5.20
N GLN A 63 10.39 -3.50 -6.27
CA GLN A 63 8.94 -3.60 -6.30
C GLN A 63 8.50 -5.04 -6.51
N PHE A 64 7.55 -5.47 -5.67
CA PHE A 64 6.91 -6.76 -5.77
C PHE A 64 5.45 -6.58 -6.18
N LEU A 65 5.00 -7.34 -7.17
CA LEU A 65 3.59 -7.53 -7.45
C LEU A 65 3.05 -8.65 -6.56
N ILE A 66 1.96 -8.38 -5.86
CA ILE A 66 1.23 -9.34 -5.03
C ILE A 66 -0.14 -9.57 -5.67
N GLU A 67 -0.45 -10.82 -6.01
CA GLU A 67 -1.72 -11.24 -6.60
C GLU A 67 -2.31 -12.36 -5.75
N GLU A 68 -3.59 -12.31 -5.43
CA GLU A 68 -4.29 -13.43 -4.78
C GLU A 68 -4.55 -14.55 -5.80
N LYS A 69 -4.28 -15.81 -5.43
CA LYS A 69 -4.42 -16.94 -6.37
C LYS A 69 -5.85 -17.37 -6.63
N GLU A 70 -6.71 -17.25 -5.61
CA GLU A 70 -8.12 -17.59 -5.67
C GLU A 70 -8.90 -16.36 -5.24
N SER A 71 -8.88 -15.31 -6.09
CA SER A 71 -9.90 -14.29 -5.94
C SER A 71 -11.23 -14.99 -6.16
N LYS A 72 -11.95 -15.34 -5.09
CA LYS A 72 -13.38 -15.47 -5.23
C LYS A 72 -13.80 -14.17 -5.91
N GLU A 73 -14.52 -14.27 -7.02
CA GLU A 73 -15.30 -13.14 -7.53
C GLU A 73 -16.42 -12.86 -6.52
N GLU A 74 -16.06 -12.57 -5.28
CA GLU A 74 -16.90 -11.87 -4.36
C GLU A 74 -16.47 -10.43 -4.57
N ASP A 75 -17.37 -9.66 -5.19
CA ASP A 75 -17.29 -8.21 -5.41
C ASP A 75 -17.18 -7.46 -4.06
N TYR A 76 -16.13 -7.71 -3.27
CA TYR A 76 -15.74 -6.89 -2.14
C TYR A 76 -15.00 -5.66 -2.69
N TYR A 77 -15.69 -4.92 -3.55
CA TYR A 77 -15.73 -3.48 -3.36
C TYR A 77 -16.51 -3.28 -2.06
N GLU A 78 -15.87 -3.54 -0.91
CA GLU A 78 -16.32 -2.83 0.27
C GLU A 78 -16.15 -1.36 -0.06
N ASP A 79 -17.31 -0.77 -0.32
CA ASP A 79 -17.63 0.64 -0.40
C ASP A 79 -17.21 1.32 0.93
N LEU A 80 -15.92 1.23 1.29
CA LEU A 80 -15.32 1.95 2.41
C LEU A 80 -15.31 3.45 2.15
N ASP A 81 -15.52 3.84 0.88
CA ASP A 81 -15.78 5.20 0.42
C ASP A 81 -17.28 5.56 0.38
N ARG A 82 -18.17 4.76 0.97
CA ARG A 82 -19.58 5.16 1.18
C ARG A 82 -19.76 6.26 2.23
N PHE A 83 -18.77 7.11 2.41
CA PHE A 83 -18.94 8.46 2.94
C PHE A 83 -19.69 9.30 1.89
N GLU A 84 -21.00 9.08 1.82
CA GLU A 84 -22.00 9.96 1.23
C GLU A 84 -21.72 10.44 -0.21
N GLU A 85 -21.88 9.55 -1.20
CA GLU A 85 -21.97 9.94 -2.62
C GLU A 85 -23.20 10.83 -2.98
N ASN A 86 -24.07 11.14 -2.01
CA ASN A 86 -25.25 11.98 -2.22
C ASN A 86 -25.17 13.38 -1.57
N GLY A 87 -24.05 13.74 -0.95
CA GLY A 87 -23.76 15.11 -0.53
C GLY A 87 -22.81 15.78 -1.52
N THR A 88 -22.86 17.11 -1.68
CA THR A 88 -21.73 17.80 -2.30
C THR A 88 -20.45 17.36 -1.56
N GLN A 89 -19.38 17.00 -2.27
CA GLN A 89 -18.07 16.62 -1.70
C GLN A 89 -17.39 17.84 -1.04
N GLU A 90 -18.11 18.51 -0.15
CA GLU A 90 -17.65 19.68 0.58
C GLU A 90 -16.97 19.24 1.86
N SER A 91 -15.84 19.89 2.16
CA SER A 91 -15.13 19.67 3.42
C SER A 91 -16.05 19.97 4.60
N ARG A 92 -16.28 18.97 5.45
CA ARG A 92 -17.08 19.10 6.68
C ARG A 92 -16.33 19.75 7.83
N ILE A 93 -15.04 19.99 7.66
CA ILE A 93 -14.16 20.60 8.65
C ILE A 93 -13.49 21.84 8.07
N SER A 94 -13.59 22.94 8.80
CA SER A 94 -12.81 24.12 8.44
C SER A 94 -11.34 23.92 8.81
N PRO A 95 -10.39 24.49 8.04
CA PRO A 95 -8.98 24.47 8.43
C PRO A 95 -8.74 25.01 9.84
N TYR A 96 -9.51 26.01 10.28
CA TYR A 96 -9.41 26.54 11.65
C TYR A 96 -9.71 25.49 12.72
N THR A 97 -10.80 24.73 12.54
CA THR A 97 -11.17 23.64 13.45
C THR A 97 -10.08 22.56 13.48
N PHE A 98 -9.53 22.21 12.31
CA PHE A 98 -8.42 21.26 12.19
C PHE A 98 -7.17 21.75 12.97
N CYS A 99 -6.76 23.01 12.79
CA CYS A 99 -5.61 23.57 13.49
C CYS A 99 -5.79 23.62 15.01
N LYS A 100 -7.01 23.82 15.49
CA LYS A 100 -7.33 23.75 16.93
C LYS A 100 -7.27 22.32 17.47
N ALA A 101 -7.70 21.34 16.68
CA ALA A 101 -7.68 19.93 17.06
C ALA A 101 -6.26 19.35 17.08
N PHE A 102 -5.38 19.80 16.18
CA PHE A 102 -4.01 19.31 16.04
C PHE A 102 -3.01 20.45 16.29
N PRO A 103 -2.60 20.74 17.54
CA PRO A 103 -1.72 21.88 17.84
C PRO A 103 -0.32 21.80 17.21
N PHE A 104 0.11 20.60 16.83
CA PHE A 104 1.40 20.33 16.20
C PHE A 104 1.18 19.59 14.87
N HIS A 105 0.95 20.35 13.80
CA HIS A 105 0.85 19.83 12.43
C HIS A 105 1.64 20.75 11.50
N ILE A 106 2.24 20.17 10.46
CA ILE A 106 2.98 20.92 9.46
C ILE A 106 2.58 20.36 8.09
N ILE A 107 2.33 21.27 7.15
CA ILE A 107 1.97 20.95 5.77
C ILE A 107 2.92 21.74 4.90
N PHE A 108 3.57 21.04 3.97
CA PHE A 108 4.43 21.62 2.95
C PHE A 108 3.83 21.27 1.59
N ASP A 109 4.06 22.11 0.59
CA ASP A 109 3.80 21.73 -0.80
C ASP A 109 5.06 21.05 -1.39
N ARG A 110 5.21 21.09 -2.71
CA ARG A 110 6.35 20.45 -3.38
C ARG A 110 7.60 21.35 -3.43
N ASP A 111 7.44 22.66 -3.23
CA ASP A 111 8.49 23.67 -3.34
C ASP A 111 9.03 24.09 -1.95
#